data_AF-R4Z5I9-F1
#
_entry.id   AF-R4Z5I9-F1
#
_cell.length_a   1.000
_cell.length_b   1.000
_cell.length_c   1.000
_cell.angle_alpha   90.00
_cell.angle_beta   90.00
_cell.angle_gamma   90.00
#
_symmetry.space_group_name_H-M   'P 1'
#
loop_
_entity.id
_entity.type
_entity.pdbx_description
1 polymer ?
#
loop_
_entity_poly.entity_id
_entity_poly.type
_entity_poly.pdbx_seq_one_letter_code
_entity_poly.pdbx_strand_id
1 'polypeptide(L)'
;MTSTDLPPDLRNLRVAVARWALANGRPLNRTAITIILGTSRADARAARRPERRFRINDFPVFLHEMVPRYCRTTGLDAPPHLAESLWTYLAFLADPATEPGLAARSSHPVRLFEALAEVGFLDRDGRETRPRHDRKPPVRRVGGRAGAGHPAGTARVGAGGSGGSVTSLRRARAQAGIS
;
A
#
# COMPACT_ATOMS: atom_id res chain seq x y z
N MET A 1 -23.69 -14.84 3.13
CA MET A 1 -23.91 -13.91 2.00
C MET A 1 -23.16 -12.62 2.30
N THR A 2 -21.93 -12.48 1.79
CA THR A 2 -21.04 -11.31 2.00
C THR A 2 -21.37 -10.25 0.97
N SER A 3 -22.47 -9.51 1.16
CA SER A 3 -22.86 -8.53 0.16
C SER A 3 -21.92 -7.32 0.20
N THR A 4 -20.92 -7.37 -0.68
CA THR A 4 -20.04 -6.28 -1.08
C THR A 4 -20.78 -5.25 -1.95
N ASP A 5 -22.12 -5.32 -2.04
CA ASP A 5 -22.91 -4.37 -2.80
C ASP A 5 -22.97 -3.03 -2.10
N LEU A 6 -21.98 -2.21 -2.45
CA LEU A 6 -22.09 -0.77 -2.30
C LEU A 6 -23.33 -0.28 -3.07
N PRO A 7 -24.08 0.68 -2.51
CA PRO A 7 -25.10 1.41 -3.24
C PRO A 7 -24.57 1.98 -4.58
N PRO A 8 -25.42 2.17 -5.60
CA PRO A 8 -24.98 2.56 -6.95
C PRO A 8 -24.07 3.79 -7.00
N ASP A 9 -24.35 4.80 -6.18
CA ASP A 9 -23.54 6.02 -6.05
C ASP A 9 -22.12 5.73 -5.54
N LEU A 10 -21.97 4.88 -4.52
CA LEU A 10 -20.67 4.46 -4.03
C LEU A 10 -19.93 3.54 -5.01
N ARG A 11 -20.63 2.76 -5.82
CA ARG A 11 -20.00 1.99 -6.91
C ARG A 11 -19.42 2.92 -7.97
N ASN A 12 -20.15 3.95 -8.38
CA ASN A 12 -19.69 4.95 -9.32
C ASN A 12 -18.50 5.74 -8.76
N LEU A 13 -18.56 6.15 -7.49
CA LEU A 13 -17.45 6.82 -6.82
C LEU A 13 -16.20 5.94 -6.76
N ARG A 14 -16.35 4.65 -6.41
CA ARG A 14 -15.22 3.70 -6.43
C ARG A 14 -14.56 3.61 -7.81
N VAL A 15 -15.36 3.59 -8.88
CA VAL A 15 -14.85 3.57 -10.25
C VAL A 15 -14.13 4.88 -10.60
N ALA A 16 -14.68 6.03 -10.20
CA ALA A 16 -14.05 7.33 -10.40
C ALA A 16 -12.68 7.41 -9.70
N VAL A 17 -12.60 6.98 -8.44
CA VAL A 17 -11.33 6.94 -7.68
C VAL A 17 -10.33 6.00 -8.35
N ALA A 18 -10.77 4.82 -8.79
CA ALA A 18 -9.89 3.86 -9.47
C ALA A 18 -9.34 4.39 -10.81
N ARG A 19 -10.19 5.07 -11.60
CA ARG A 19 -9.76 5.70 -12.85
C ARG A 19 -8.78 6.84 -12.61
N TRP A 20 -9.08 7.70 -11.64
CA TRP A 20 -8.20 8.80 -11.25
C TRP A 20 -6.86 8.28 -10.74
N ALA A 21 -6.86 7.26 -9.88
CA ALA A 21 -5.64 6.65 -9.35
C ALA A 21 -4.77 6.08 -10.47
N LEU A 22 -5.38 5.37 -11.43
CA LEU A 22 -4.68 4.83 -12.59
C LEU A 22 -4.07 5.95 -13.45
N ALA A 23 -4.84 7.00 -13.75
CA ALA A 23 -4.37 8.13 -14.55
C ALA A 23 -3.21 8.89 -13.90
N ASN A 24 -3.16 8.90 -12.56
CA ASN A 24 -2.14 9.61 -11.78
C ASN A 24 -1.02 8.70 -11.26
N GLY A 25 -0.96 7.43 -11.68
CA GLY A 25 0.06 6.47 -11.22
C GLY A 25 0.02 6.18 -9.72
N ARG A 26 -1.16 6.32 -9.09
CA ARG A 26 -1.35 6.14 -7.65
C ARG A 26 -1.81 4.71 -7.32
N PRO A 27 -1.30 4.12 -6.23
CA PRO A 27 -1.74 2.82 -5.75
C PRO A 27 -3.17 2.88 -5.22
N LEU A 28 -3.95 1.83 -5.47
CA LEU A 28 -5.29 1.70 -4.91
C LEU A 28 -5.66 0.23 -4.76
N ASN A 29 -5.91 -0.21 -3.52
CA ASN A 29 -6.49 -1.52 -3.29
C ASN A 29 -8.02 -1.46 -3.42
N ARG A 30 -8.58 -2.28 -4.32
CA ARG A 30 -10.02 -2.29 -4.63
C ARG A 30 -10.90 -2.61 -3.41
N THR A 31 -10.45 -3.52 -2.55
CA THR A 31 -11.16 -3.88 -1.31
C THR A 31 -11.05 -2.76 -0.28
N ALA A 32 -9.86 -2.16 -0.15
CA ALA A 32 -9.63 -1.02 0.74
C ALA A 32 -10.53 0.17 0.38
N ILE A 33 -10.59 0.57 -0.89
CA ILE A 33 -11.47 1.69 -1.28
C ILE A 33 -12.95 1.37 -1.04
N THR A 34 -13.37 0.12 -1.24
CA THR A 34 -14.75 -0.28 -0.90
C THR A 34 -15.04 -0.10 0.59
N ILE A 35 -14.13 -0.52 1.45
CA ILE A 35 -14.27 -0.42 2.91
C ILE A 35 -14.19 1.03 3.38
N ILE A 36 -13.30 1.85 2.81
CA ILE A 36 -13.18 3.28 3.10
C ILE A 36 -14.50 4.00 2.78
N LEU A 37 -15.06 3.77 1.58
CA LEU A 37 -16.32 4.39 1.16
C LEU A 37 -17.49 3.94 2.03
N GLY A 38 -17.58 2.64 2.31
CA GLY A 38 -18.62 2.08 3.18
C GLY A 38 -18.56 2.63 4.60
N THR A 39 -17.35 2.69 5.18
CA THR A 39 -17.10 3.17 6.53
C THR A 39 -17.38 4.67 6.65
N SER A 40 -16.87 5.48 5.72
CA SER A 40 -17.10 6.93 5.67
C SER A 40 -18.59 7.26 5.56
N ARG A 41 -19.34 6.51 4.74
CA ARG A 41 -20.78 6.70 4.62
C ARG A 41 -21.55 6.28 5.87
N ALA A 42 -21.20 5.14 6.46
CA ALA A 42 -21.83 4.66 7.69
C ALA A 42 -21.65 5.67 8.82
N ASP A 43 -20.45 6.24 8.96
CA ASP A 43 -20.14 7.27 9.95
C ASP A 43 -20.89 8.58 9.70
N ALA A 44 -20.83 9.10 8.48
CA ALA A 44 -21.53 10.33 8.10
C ALA A 44 -23.03 10.25 8.42
N ARG A 45 -23.64 9.09 8.14
CA ARG A 45 -25.04 8.80 8.50
C ARG A 45 -25.26 8.76 10.01
N ALA A 46 -24.42 8.02 10.75
CA ALA A 46 -24.54 7.90 12.20
C ALA A 46 -24.37 9.26 12.91
N ALA A 47 -23.41 10.07 12.45
CA ALA A 47 -23.08 11.37 13.03
C ALA A 47 -23.93 12.53 12.49
N ARG A 48 -24.83 12.28 11.51
CA ARG A 48 -25.61 13.30 10.78
C ARG A 48 -24.72 14.41 10.20
N ARG A 49 -23.60 14.03 9.58
CA ARG A 49 -22.61 14.92 8.97
C ARG A 49 -22.58 14.74 7.45
N PRO A 50 -22.08 15.72 6.69
CA PRO A 50 -21.81 15.54 5.26
C PRO A 50 -20.85 14.36 5.02
N GLU A 51 -21.12 13.55 4.01
CA GLU A 51 -20.15 12.58 3.48
C GLU A 51 -18.90 13.31 2.95
N ARG A 52 -17.75 12.63 2.85
CA ARG A 52 -16.46 13.19 2.40
C ARG A 52 -15.90 14.32 3.27
N ARG A 53 -16.36 14.43 4.52
CA ARG A 53 -15.78 15.33 5.50
C ARG A 53 -14.72 14.62 6.31
N PHE A 54 -13.49 15.11 6.26
CA PHE A 54 -12.35 14.54 7.00
C PHE A 54 -11.71 15.58 7.91
N ARG A 55 -11.41 15.21 9.16
CA ARG A 55 -10.59 16.01 10.07
C ARG A 55 -9.37 15.21 10.50
N ILE A 56 -8.29 15.92 10.78
CA ILE A 56 -7.01 15.30 11.20
C ILE A 56 -7.16 14.36 12.40
N ASN A 57 -7.98 14.73 13.38
CA ASN A 57 -8.18 13.97 14.61
C ASN A 57 -9.03 12.70 14.41
N ASP A 58 -9.68 12.56 13.25
CA ASP A 58 -10.57 11.44 12.98
C ASP A 58 -9.77 10.22 12.49
N PHE A 59 -8.53 10.37 11.98
CA PHE A 59 -7.80 9.25 11.36
C PHE A 59 -7.45 8.09 12.30
N PRO A 60 -6.98 8.31 13.55
CA PRO A 60 -6.75 7.19 14.47
C PRO A 60 -8.03 6.37 14.71
N VAL A 61 -9.14 7.06 14.97
CA VAL A 61 -10.45 6.44 15.20
C VAL A 61 -10.93 5.73 13.93
N PHE A 62 -10.78 6.38 12.77
CA PHE A 62 -11.19 5.82 11.49
C PHE A 62 -10.48 4.50 11.18
N LEU A 63 -9.15 4.47 11.30
CA LEU A 63 -8.32 3.32 10.94
C LEU A 63 -8.38 2.20 11.97
N HIS A 64 -8.40 2.52 13.27
CA HIS A 64 -8.28 1.52 14.33
C HIS A 64 -9.61 1.09 14.97
N GLU A 65 -10.68 1.86 14.80
CA GLU A 65 -11.99 1.53 15.39
C GLU A 65 -13.08 1.36 14.33
N MET A 66 -13.26 2.38 13.47
CA MET A 66 -14.41 2.42 12.57
C MET A 66 -14.29 1.41 11.44
N VAL A 67 -13.14 1.32 10.77
CA VAL A 67 -12.91 0.32 9.73
C VAL A 67 -13.01 -1.10 10.29
N PRO A 68 -12.32 -1.48 11.40
CA PRO A 68 -12.49 -2.80 11.99
C PRO A 68 -13.92 -3.11 12.40
N ARG A 69 -14.66 -2.13 12.94
CA ARG A 69 -16.08 -2.29 13.25
C ARG A 69 -16.90 -2.55 11.98
N TYR A 70 -16.71 -1.76 10.94
CA TYR A 70 -17.40 -1.91 9.66
C TYR A 70 -17.16 -3.30 9.06
N CYS A 71 -15.90 -3.73 9.02
CA CYS A 71 -15.48 -5.06 8.58
C CYS A 71 -16.22 -6.18 9.34
N ARG A 72 -16.22 -6.14 10.69
CA ARG A 72 -16.96 -7.12 11.51
C ARG A 72 -18.46 -7.12 11.21
N THR A 73 -19.07 -5.94 11.08
CA THR A 73 -20.52 -5.85 10.82
C THR A 73 -20.93 -6.33 9.43
N THR A 74 -20.02 -6.30 8.46
CA THR A 74 -20.29 -6.66 7.07
C THR A 74 -19.73 -8.04 6.69
N GLY A 75 -19.00 -8.70 7.61
CA GLY A 75 -18.32 -9.96 7.34
C GLY A 75 -17.18 -9.83 6.33
N LEU A 76 -16.56 -8.66 6.25
CA LEU A 76 -15.40 -8.39 5.39
C LEU A 76 -14.11 -8.45 6.21
N ASP A 77 -13.03 -8.89 5.58
CA ASP A 77 -11.69 -8.83 6.19
C ASP A 77 -11.08 -7.43 6.09
N ALA A 78 -10.24 -7.08 7.06
CA ALA A 78 -9.47 -5.85 7.02
C ALA A 78 -8.49 -5.91 5.82
N PRO A 79 -8.56 -4.95 4.88
CA PRO A 79 -7.81 -5.04 3.63
C PRO A 79 -6.34 -4.65 3.87
N PRO A 80 -5.40 -5.25 3.13
CA PRO A 80 -4.05 -4.70 3.05
C PRO A 80 -4.06 -3.30 2.42
N HIS A 81 -3.03 -2.50 2.71
CA HIS A 81 -2.82 -1.19 2.09
C HIS A 81 -3.98 -0.22 2.30
N LEU A 82 -4.62 -0.29 3.49
CA LEU A 82 -5.75 0.56 3.84
C LEU A 82 -5.35 2.03 3.92
N ALA A 83 -4.23 2.33 4.60
CA ALA A 83 -3.75 3.69 4.76
C ALA A 83 -3.28 4.28 3.41
N GLU A 84 -2.54 3.51 2.61
CA GLU A 84 -2.14 3.90 1.24
C GLU A 84 -3.37 4.17 0.35
N SER A 85 -4.41 3.33 0.43
CA SER A 85 -5.64 3.55 -0.34
C SER A 85 -6.46 4.74 0.16
N LEU A 86 -6.44 5.01 1.47
CA LEU A 86 -7.05 6.21 2.05
C LEU A 86 -6.32 7.48 1.60
N TRP A 87 -4.99 7.43 1.52
CA TRP A 87 -4.19 8.52 0.97
C TRP A 87 -4.59 8.83 -0.46
N THR A 88 -4.65 7.82 -1.33
CA THR A 88 -5.08 7.97 -2.72
C THR A 88 -6.50 8.53 -2.81
N TYR A 89 -7.41 8.11 -1.94
CA TYR A 89 -8.77 8.65 -1.90
C TYR A 89 -8.81 10.12 -1.48
N LEU A 90 -8.01 10.52 -0.49
CA LEU A 90 -7.90 11.93 -0.09
C LEU A 90 -7.28 12.78 -1.19
N ALA A 91 -6.29 12.25 -1.91
CA ALA A 91 -5.68 12.92 -3.06
C ALA A 91 -6.70 13.12 -4.19
N PHE A 92 -7.54 12.11 -4.47
CA PHE A 92 -8.67 12.24 -5.38
C PHE A 92 -9.64 13.35 -4.96
N LEU A 93 -10.02 13.42 -3.68
CA LEU A 93 -10.95 14.45 -3.17
C LEU A 93 -10.34 15.85 -3.07
N ALA A 94 -9.02 15.95 -2.98
CA ALA A 94 -8.28 17.21 -2.91
C ALA A 94 -7.92 17.76 -4.31
N ASP A 95 -8.08 16.95 -5.36
CA ASP A 95 -7.90 17.39 -6.74
C ASP A 95 -8.98 18.44 -7.09
N PRO A 96 -8.60 19.65 -7.52
CA PRO A 96 -9.55 20.69 -7.94
C PRO A 96 -10.48 20.29 -9.09
N ALA A 97 -10.14 19.28 -9.89
CA ALA A 97 -10.98 18.76 -10.96
C ALA A 97 -12.05 17.77 -10.48
N THR A 98 -12.00 17.34 -9.21
CA THR A 98 -12.94 16.38 -8.64
C THR A 98 -14.16 17.09 -8.03
N GLU A 99 -15.34 16.78 -8.56
CA GLU A 99 -16.61 17.28 -8.02
C GLU A 99 -17.59 16.14 -7.68
N PRO A 100 -18.17 16.13 -6.46
CA PRO A 100 -17.82 16.96 -5.31
C PRO A 100 -16.53 16.47 -4.63
N GLY A 101 -15.60 17.40 -4.38
CA GLY A 101 -14.36 17.14 -3.63
C GLY A 101 -14.58 17.01 -2.11
N LEU A 102 -13.56 17.40 -1.33
CA LEU A 102 -13.65 17.45 0.14
C LEU A 102 -14.83 18.32 0.59
N ALA A 103 -15.66 17.79 1.49
CA ALA A 103 -16.81 18.53 2.00
C ALA A 103 -16.38 19.73 2.85
N ALA A 104 -17.25 20.73 2.95
CA ALA A 104 -17.04 21.91 3.79
C ALA A 104 -16.68 21.54 5.24
N ARG A 105 -15.82 22.34 5.87
CA ARG A 105 -15.29 22.12 7.23
C ARG A 105 -14.49 20.81 7.39
N SER A 106 -13.93 20.29 6.29
CA SER A 106 -12.79 19.38 6.35
C SER A 106 -11.54 20.13 6.79
N SER A 107 -10.58 19.43 7.39
CA SER A 107 -9.25 20.00 7.61
C SER A 107 -8.55 20.26 6.26
N HIS A 108 -7.59 21.18 6.26
CA HIS A 108 -6.82 21.52 5.06
C HIS A 108 -6.08 20.28 4.51
N PRO A 109 -6.03 20.04 3.19
CA PRO A 109 -5.45 18.83 2.60
C PRO A 109 -4.04 18.50 3.10
N VAL A 110 -3.13 19.49 3.15
CA VAL A 110 -1.77 19.31 3.68
C VAL A 110 -1.76 18.70 5.08
N ARG A 111 -2.63 19.19 5.97
CA ARG A 111 -2.74 18.67 7.34
C ARG A 111 -3.34 17.27 7.38
N LEU A 112 -4.26 16.97 6.46
CA LEU A 112 -4.82 15.63 6.33
C LEU A 112 -3.74 14.61 5.93
N PHE A 113 -2.89 14.96 4.97
CA PHE A 113 -1.79 14.09 4.55
C PHE A 113 -0.74 13.92 5.65
N GLU A 114 -0.34 15.00 6.34
CA GLU A 114 0.58 14.90 7.49
C GLU A 114 0.05 13.94 8.57
N ALA A 115 -1.20 14.13 8.99
CA ALA A 115 -1.81 13.29 10.02
C ALA A 115 -1.98 11.83 9.56
N LEU A 116 -2.35 11.61 8.29
CA LEU A 116 -2.49 10.25 7.76
C LEU A 116 -1.14 9.56 7.61
N ALA A 117 -0.08 10.28 7.21
CA ALA A 117 1.27 9.71 7.14
C ALA A 117 1.75 9.23 8.52
N GLU A 118 1.51 10.03 9.56
CA GLU A 118 1.87 9.69 10.93
C GLU A 118 1.12 8.44 11.42
N VAL A 119 -0.21 8.43 11.32
CA VAL A 119 -1.05 7.32 11.83
C VAL A 119 -0.91 6.06 10.97
N GLY A 120 -0.80 6.23 9.64
CA GLY A 120 -0.73 5.14 8.67
C GLY A 120 0.67 4.59 8.42
N PHE A 121 1.71 5.15 9.04
CA PHE A 121 3.11 4.84 8.78
C PHE A 121 3.47 4.96 7.28
N LEU A 122 3.03 6.05 6.64
CA LEU A 122 3.27 6.31 5.22
C LEU A 122 4.48 7.24 5.02
N ASP A 123 5.12 7.16 3.85
CA ASP A 123 6.09 8.13 3.39
C ASP A 123 5.40 9.39 2.83
N ARG A 124 6.21 10.32 2.33
CA ARG A 124 5.73 11.57 1.73
C ARG A 124 4.88 11.38 0.47
N ASP A 125 5.02 10.24 -0.20
CA ASP A 125 4.27 9.91 -1.41
C ASP A 125 3.00 9.10 -1.10
N GLY A 126 2.77 8.79 0.19
CA GLY A 126 1.64 8.00 0.66
C GLY A 126 1.85 6.49 0.59
N ARG A 127 3.10 6.03 0.40
CA ARG A 127 3.44 4.61 0.37
C ARG A 127 3.70 4.10 1.78
N GLU A 128 3.26 2.88 2.07
CA GLU A 128 3.56 2.26 3.37
C GLU A 128 5.07 2.06 3.55
N THR A 129 5.62 2.62 4.64
CA THR A 129 7.08 2.58 4.93
C THR A 129 7.52 1.31 5.63
N ARG A 130 6.57 0.49 6.14
CA ARG A 130 6.87 -0.75 6.84
C ARG A 130 6.69 -1.95 5.91
N PRO A 131 7.72 -2.79 5.70
CA PRO A 131 7.49 -4.15 5.25
C PRO A 131 6.69 -4.88 6.34
N ARG A 132 5.57 -5.50 5.96
CA ARG A 132 4.82 -6.38 6.86
C ARG A 132 5.76 -7.41 7.50
N HIS A 133 5.43 -7.73 8.75
CA HIS A 133 6.01 -8.75 9.63
C HIS A 133 5.90 -10.19 9.08
N ASP A 134 5.98 -10.38 7.76
CA ASP A 134 5.77 -11.64 7.04
C ASP A 134 7.05 -12.22 6.43
N ARG A 135 8.21 -11.82 6.94
CA ARG A 135 9.36 -12.71 6.87
C ARG A 135 9.20 -13.74 7.99
N LYS A 136 8.55 -14.87 7.66
CA LYS A 136 8.90 -16.11 8.34
C LYS A 136 10.43 -16.20 8.29
N PRO A 137 11.13 -16.31 9.43
CA PRO A 137 12.56 -16.54 9.40
C PRO A 137 12.81 -17.78 8.53
N PRO A 138 13.86 -17.81 7.70
CA PRO A 138 14.18 -19.02 6.98
C PRO A 138 14.29 -20.13 8.02
N VAL A 139 13.47 -21.17 7.88
CA VAL A 139 13.57 -22.37 8.70
C VAL A 139 14.97 -22.90 8.44
N ARG A 140 15.90 -22.57 9.32
CA ARG A 140 17.23 -23.13 9.32
C ARG A 140 17.01 -24.61 9.58
N ARG A 141 17.10 -25.45 8.53
CA ARG A 141 17.14 -26.90 8.69
C ARG A 141 18.27 -27.18 9.68
N VAL A 142 17.91 -27.50 10.91
CA VAL A 142 18.82 -28.10 11.88
C VAL A 142 19.06 -29.52 11.38
N GLY A 143 19.99 -29.65 10.44
CA GLY A 143 20.58 -30.92 10.07
C GLY A 143 21.55 -31.32 11.17
N GLY A 144 21.01 -31.91 12.23
CA GLY A 144 21.83 -32.63 13.19
C GLY A 144 22.20 -33.99 12.61
N ARG A 145 23.49 -34.24 12.36
CA ARG A 145 24.16 -35.44 12.87
C ARG A 145 25.67 -35.27 12.88
N ALA A 146 26.23 -35.59 14.03
CA ALA A 146 27.64 -35.56 14.37
C ALA A 146 28.43 -36.71 13.72
N GLY A 147 29.68 -36.40 13.35
CA GLY A 147 30.88 -37.18 13.63
C GLY A 147 31.12 -38.53 12.93
N ALA A 148 32.22 -38.63 12.16
CA ALA A 148 33.35 -39.55 12.42
C ALA A 148 34.43 -39.51 11.31
N GLY A 149 35.66 -39.20 11.75
CA GLY A 149 37.00 -39.64 11.31
C GLY A 149 37.33 -40.17 9.90
N HIS A 150 38.21 -39.41 9.21
CA HIS A 150 39.57 -39.79 8.73
C HIS A 150 39.76 -40.88 7.61
N PRO A 151 40.95 -40.96 6.94
CA PRO A 151 41.41 -40.10 5.84
C PRO A 151 41.93 -40.90 4.59
N ALA A 152 42.51 -40.18 3.63
CA ALA A 152 43.45 -40.59 2.58
C ALA A 152 42.91 -41.29 1.31
N GLY A 153 43.33 -40.76 0.15
CA GLY A 153 43.09 -41.33 -1.18
C GLY A 153 43.56 -40.39 -2.29
N THR A 154 44.87 -40.40 -2.55
CA THR A 154 45.53 -39.72 -3.65
C THR A 154 45.05 -40.21 -5.02
N ALA A 155 44.74 -39.31 -5.95
CA ALA A 155 44.97 -39.53 -7.38
C ALA A 155 45.09 -38.20 -8.13
N ARG A 156 46.02 -38.19 -9.07
CA ARG A 156 46.64 -37.08 -9.78
C ARG A 156 46.01 -36.90 -11.18
N VAL A 157 46.06 -35.64 -11.63
CA VAL A 157 46.35 -35.17 -13.01
C VAL A 157 45.23 -35.15 -14.07
N GLY A 158 45.14 -33.98 -14.73
CA GLY A 158 44.43 -33.71 -15.99
C GLY A 158 43.91 -32.25 -16.01
N ALA A 159 44.77 -31.22 -16.01
CA ALA A 159 45.28 -30.52 -17.19
C ALA A 159 44.19 -29.99 -18.15
N GLY A 160 44.05 -28.64 -18.25
CA GLY A 160 43.61 -27.99 -19.49
C GLY A 160 42.65 -26.80 -19.36
N GLY A 161 43.15 -25.59 -19.65
CA GLY A 161 42.38 -24.47 -20.24
C GLY A 161 41.80 -23.45 -19.25
N SER A 162 42.48 -22.35 -18.93
CA SER A 162 42.50 -21.08 -19.68
C SER A 162 41.15 -20.39 -19.83
N GLY A 163 40.98 -19.25 -19.15
CA GLY A 163 39.90 -18.29 -19.37
C GLY A 163 39.85 -17.23 -18.28
N GLY A 164 40.52 -16.11 -18.52
CA GLY A 164 40.89 -15.11 -17.52
C GLY A 164 39.75 -14.29 -16.90
N SER A 165 40.06 -13.76 -15.72
CA SER A 165 39.32 -12.71 -15.03
C SER A 165 40.07 -11.40 -15.22
N VAL A 166 39.48 -10.38 -15.86
CA VAL A 166 39.83 -8.97 -15.60
C VAL A 166 38.62 -8.06 -15.84
N THR A 167 38.14 -7.53 -14.72
CA THR A 167 37.70 -6.16 -14.40
C THR A 167 37.56 -5.09 -15.51
N SER A 168 36.50 -4.27 -15.32
CA SER A 168 36.46 -2.80 -15.38
C SER A 168 35.89 -2.08 -16.62
N LEU A 169 34.94 -1.20 -16.30
CA LEU A 169 34.66 0.14 -16.86
C LEU A 169 34.48 0.28 -18.38
N ARG A 170 33.28 0.69 -18.81
CA ARG A 170 33.12 1.99 -19.48
C ARG A 170 31.69 2.52 -19.53
N ARG A 171 31.60 3.76 -19.09
CA ARG A 171 30.58 4.79 -19.28
C ARG A 171 30.37 5.09 -20.77
N ALA A 172 29.13 5.33 -21.20
CA ALA A 172 28.84 6.17 -22.36
C ALA A 172 27.53 6.95 -22.15
N ARG A 173 27.61 8.24 -22.45
CA ARG A 173 26.66 9.34 -22.28
C ARG A 173 26.12 9.72 -23.67
N ALA A 174 25.14 10.63 -23.68
CA ALA A 174 24.71 11.53 -24.78
C ALA A 174 23.64 10.95 -25.73
N GLN A 175 22.40 11.45 -25.68
CA GLN A 175 21.85 12.70 -26.26
C GLN A 175 21.36 12.51 -27.70
N ALA A 176 20.07 12.74 -27.92
CA ALA A 176 19.55 13.34 -29.14
C ALA A 176 18.16 13.93 -28.83
N GLY A 177 18.12 15.24 -28.64
CA GLY A 177 16.95 16.05 -28.98
C GLY A 177 17.23 16.66 -30.34
N ILE A 178 16.26 16.64 -31.24
CA ILE A 178 16.24 17.43 -32.47
C ILE A 178 14.78 17.85 -32.73
N SER A 179 14.62 19.17 -32.78
CA SER A 179 13.60 20.01 -33.43
C SER A 179 12.14 19.92 -32.99
#